data_AF-A0A950T2T7-F1
#
_entry.id   AF-A0A950T2T7-F1
#
_cell.length_a   1.000
_cell.length_b   1.000
_cell.length_c   1.000
_cell.angle_alpha   90.00
_cell.angle_beta   90.00
_cell.angle_gamma   90.00
#
_symmetry.space_group_name_H-M   'P 1'
#
loop_
_entity.id
_entity.type
_entity.pdbx_description
1 polymer ?
#
loop_
_entity_poly.entity_id
_entity_poly.type
_entity_poly.pdbx_seq_one_letter_code
_entity_poly.pdbx_strand_id
1 'polypeptide(L)'
;MIDLIVNRHLHPGTSRLGAGELPYIDKFNSMTKYVASTTLKNLKWENSHLIEGDVAEGVARLKQQPGQDLVMYGCHDLMHSLVEHDLIDEYRILVHPVLLAKGRSFLSSKLSSHPVLLTMAKYT
;
A
#
# COMPACT_ATOMS: atom_id res chain seq x y z
N MET A 1 11.76 8.42 3.28
CA MET A 1 10.39 8.97 3.27
C MET A 1 9.51 7.84 2.78
N ILE A 2 8.92 7.10 3.72
CA ILE A 2 7.91 6.09 3.43
C ILE A 2 6.64 6.72 3.96
N ASP A 3 5.75 7.16 3.06
CA ASP A 3 4.42 7.62 3.41
C ASP A 3 3.47 6.53 2.94
N LEU A 4 3.24 5.56 3.82
CA LEU A 4 2.30 4.48 3.58
C LEU A 4 0.89 4.96 3.91
N ILE A 5 -0.07 4.66 3.03
CA ILE A 5 -1.48 4.61 3.40
C ILE A 5 -1.91 3.16 3.19
N VAL A 6 -2.08 2.42 4.29
CA VAL A 6 -2.86 1.18 4.25
C VAL A 6 -4.32 1.59 4.30
N ASN A 7 -5.03 1.40 3.20
CA ASN A 7 -6.42 1.77 3.02
C ASN A 7 -7.32 0.53 3.11
N ARG A 8 -8.47 0.64 3.79
CA ARG A 8 -9.40 -0.47 3.96
C ARG A 8 -10.20 -0.84 2.69
N HIS A 9 -10.17 -0.03 1.62
CA HIS A 9 -10.55 -0.46 0.25
C HIS A 9 -10.40 0.67 -0.78
N LEU A 10 -9.75 0.44 -1.94
CA LEU A 10 -10.02 1.27 -3.12
C LEU A 10 -9.59 0.66 -4.47
N HIS A 11 -10.30 1.03 -5.54
CA HIS A 11 -10.00 0.77 -6.97
C HIS A 11 -9.29 2.01 -7.55
N PRO A 12 -8.32 1.89 -8.47
CA PRO A 12 -7.22 2.87 -8.61
C PRO A 12 -7.60 4.21 -9.26
N GLY A 13 -7.13 5.33 -8.66
CA GLY A 13 -7.11 6.65 -9.29
C GLY A 13 -6.76 7.85 -8.39
N THR A 14 -5.47 8.18 -8.27
CA THR A 14 -4.89 9.52 -7.98
C THR A 14 -4.91 10.10 -6.54
N SER A 15 -3.72 10.40 -6.02
CA SER A 15 -3.42 10.97 -4.69
C SER A 15 -2.97 12.45 -4.74
N ARG A 16 -3.45 13.23 -5.72
CA ARG A 16 -3.02 14.63 -5.94
C ARG A 16 -4.15 15.63 -6.23
N LEU A 17 -5.40 15.31 -5.91
CA LEU A 17 -6.54 16.18 -6.22
C LEU A 17 -7.21 16.67 -4.94
N GLY A 18 -7.44 17.99 -4.88
CA GLY A 18 -8.11 18.65 -3.76
C GLY A 18 -9.55 18.17 -3.60
N ALA A 19 -10.06 18.23 -2.37
CA ALA A 19 -11.45 17.90 -2.08
C ALA A 19 -12.40 18.77 -2.92
N GLY A 20 -13.34 18.14 -3.64
CA GLY A 20 -14.44 18.83 -4.32
C GLY A 20 -14.71 18.45 -5.79
N GLU A 21 -13.78 17.81 -6.52
CA GLU A 21 -13.96 17.61 -7.98
C GLU A 21 -14.30 16.18 -8.42
N LEU A 22 -14.12 15.15 -7.57
CA LEU A 22 -14.41 13.75 -7.91
C LEU A 22 -15.03 13.00 -6.71
N PRO A 23 -16.16 12.28 -6.87
CA PRO A 23 -16.84 11.53 -5.79
C PRO A 23 -15.94 10.52 -5.04
N TYR A 24 -14.85 10.10 -5.68
CA TYR A 24 -13.88 9.19 -5.11
C TYR A 24 -12.98 9.84 -4.05
N ILE A 25 -12.72 11.14 -4.14
CA ILE A 25 -11.83 11.87 -3.22
C ILE A 25 -12.43 11.89 -1.82
N ASP A 26 -13.73 12.14 -1.71
CA ASP A 26 -14.44 12.13 -0.42
C ASP A 26 -14.46 10.74 0.21
N LYS A 27 -14.63 9.71 -0.63
CA LYS A 27 -14.49 8.32 -0.21
C LYS A 27 -13.07 8.02 0.26
N PHE A 28 -12.05 8.47 -0.46
CA PHE A 28 -10.65 8.29 -0.04
C PHE A 28 -10.34 9.00 1.28
N ASN A 29 -10.83 10.22 1.45
CA ASN A 29 -10.58 11.03 2.64
C ASN A 29 -11.29 10.47 3.88
N SER A 30 -12.50 9.92 3.73
CA SER A 30 -13.26 9.33 4.84
C SER A 30 -12.73 7.98 5.34
N MET A 31 -11.91 7.27 4.56
CA MET A 31 -11.39 5.96 4.99
C MET A 31 -10.28 6.07 6.04
N THR A 32 -10.22 5.06 6.92
CA THR A 32 -9.12 4.85 7.85
C THR A 32 -7.81 4.61 7.10
N LYS A 33 -6.75 5.29 7.53
CA LYS A 33 -5.40 5.24 6.93
C LYS A 33 -4.40 4.88 8.00
N TYR A 34 -3.63 3.82 7.79
CA TYR A 34 -2.48 3.53 8.65
C TYR A 34 -1.20 3.99 7.98
N VAL A 35 -0.41 4.76 8.73
CA VAL A 35 0.80 5.43 8.25
C VAL A 35 2.01 4.81 8.90
N ALA A 36 2.85 4.15 8.11
CA ALA A 36 4.20 3.77 8.54
C ALA A 36 5.15 4.91 8.18
N SER A 37 5.83 5.50 9.17
CA SER A 37 6.81 6.57 8.96
C SER A 37 7.93 6.50 9.99
N THR A 38 9.15 6.80 9.57
CA THR A 38 10.31 6.90 10.47
C THR A 38 10.55 8.31 11.00
N THR A 39 9.88 9.33 10.42
CA THR A 39 10.12 10.74 10.73
C THR A 39 8.89 11.49 11.19
N LEU A 40 7.70 11.08 10.77
CA LEU A 40 6.45 11.72 11.19
C LEU A 40 6.11 11.30 12.62
N LYS A 41 5.87 12.30 13.47
CA LYS A 41 5.37 12.10 14.84
C LYS A 41 3.90 12.50 15.00
N ASN A 42 3.45 13.45 14.18
CA ASN A 42 2.09 13.97 14.21
C ASN A 42 1.49 13.88 12.82
N LEU A 43 0.31 13.29 12.72
CA LEU A 43 -0.44 13.19 11.49
C LEU A 43 -1.43 14.35 11.40
N LYS A 44 -1.53 14.98 10.22
CA LYS A 44 -2.46 16.08 9.95
C LYS A 44 -3.70 15.65 9.17
N TRP A 45 -3.72 14.42 8.68
CA TRP A 45 -4.81 13.90 7.87
C TRP A 45 -5.90 13.30 8.76
N GLU A 46 -7.16 13.59 8.43
CA GLU A 46 -8.28 12.96 9.10
C GLU A 46 -8.29 11.44 8.88
N ASN A 47 -8.78 10.72 9.90
CA ASN A 47 -8.86 9.25 9.92
C ASN A 47 -7.51 8.56 9.70
N SER A 48 -6.41 9.19 10.14
CA SER A 48 -5.07 8.61 10.01
C SER A 48 -4.49 8.20 11.37
N HIS A 49 -3.82 7.04 11.38
CA HIS A 49 -3.20 6.45 12.56
C HIS A 49 -1.76 6.08 12.24
N LEU A 50 -0.82 6.50 13.10
CA LEU A 50 0.58 6.14 12.93
C LEU A 50 0.76 4.69 13.38
N ILE A 51 1.47 3.89 12.58
CA ILE A 51 1.98 2.59 13.00
C ILE A 51 3.23 2.87 13.83
N GLU A 52 3.12 2.64 15.13
CA GLU A 52 4.25 2.82 16.05
C GLU A 52 5.14 1.58 16.09
N GLY A 53 6.46 1.82 16.16
CA GLY A 53 7.46 0.76 16.26
C GLY A 53 7.75 0.08 14.92
N ASP A 54 7.94 -1.23 14.97
CA ASP A 54 8.19 -2.04 13.78
C ASP A 54 6.94 -2.13 12.89
N VAL A 55 7.13 -1.93 11.59
CA VAL A 55 6.03 -1.87 10.63
C VAL A 55 5.43 -3.24 10.34
N ALA A 56 6.25 -4.29 10.31
CA ALA A 56 5.76 -5.64 10.06
C ALA A 56 4.90 -6.12 11.24
N GLU A 57 5.34 -5.88 12.48
CA GLU A 57 4.53 -6.13 13.66
C GLU A 57 3.22 -5.33 13.66
N GLY A 58 3.30 -4.04 13.32
CA GLY A 58 2.13 -3.18 13.23
C GLY A 58 1.10 -3.69 12.24
N VAL A 59 1.54 -4.07 11.03
CA VAL A 59 0.67 -4.65 10.01
C VAL A 59 0.14 -6.01 10.43
N ALA A 60 0.95 -6.87 11.04
CA ALA A 60 0.50 -8.16 11.57
C ALA A 60 -0.62 -8.00 12.62
N ARG A 61 -0.48 -7.03 13.53
CA ARG A 61 -1.55 -6.68 14.50
C ARG A 61 -2.82 -6.20 13.80
N LEU A 62 -2.69 -5.38 12.75
CA LEU A 62 -3.84 -4.90 11.99
C LEU A 62 -4.55 -6.04 11.24
N LYS A 63 -3.83 -6.99 10.65
CA LYS A 63 -4.41 -8.18 9.98
C LYS A 63 -5.24 -9.05 10.94
N GLN A 64 -4.93 -9.04 12.23
CA GLN A 64 -5.68 -9.80 13.25
C GLN A 64 -6.97 -9.10 13.72
N GLN A 65 -7.14 -7.81 13.42
CA GLN A 65 -8.33 -7.08 13.84
C GLN A 65 -9.53 -7.42 12.94
N PRO A 66 -10.76 -7.44 13.48
CA PRO A 66 -11.96 -7.59 12.67
C PRO A 66 -12.07 -6.43 11.68
N GLY A 67 -12.15 -6.76 10.39
CA GLY A 67 -11.79 -5.80 9.35
C GLY A 67 -12.24 -6.19 7.96
N GLN A 68 -12.05 -5.27 7.02
CA GLN A 68 -11.98 -5.58 5.57
C GLN A 68 -10.50 -5.55 5.19
N ASP A 69 -10.20 -5.86 3.93
CA ASP A 69 -8.85 -5.95 3.39
C ASP A 69 -7.98 -4.72 3.67
N LEU A 70 -6.70 -4.95 3.91
CA LEU A 70 -5.68 -3.92 3.99
C LEU A 70 -5.04 -3.71 2.61
N VAL A 71 -5.23 -2.54 2.02
CA VAL A 71 -4.69 -2.20 0.71
C VAL A 71 -3.50 -1.27 0.87
N MET A 72 -2.32 -1.74 0.48
CA MET A 72 -1.11 -0.93 0.44
C MET A 72 -1.01 -0.19 -0.90
N TYR A 73 -0.85 1.13 -0.85
CA TYR A 73 -0.47 1.93 -2.01
C TYR A 73 0.97 2.42 -1.89
N GLY A 74 1.77 2.11 -2.90
CA GLY A 74 3.00 2.82 -3.25
C GLY A 74 4.01 3.01 -2.12
N CYS A 75 4.83 2.00 -1.85
CA CYS A 75 6.19 2.19 -1.35
C CYS A 75 7.01 0.92 -1.57
N HIS A 76 8.14 1.04 -2.27
CA HIS A 76 9.04 -0.09 -2.55
C HIS A 76 9.59 -0.70 -1.25
N ASP A 77 10.15 0.13 -0.37
CA ASP A 77 10.86 -0.33 0.83
C ASP A 77 9.92 -1.00 1.84
N LEU A 78 8.70 -0.48 1.97
CA LEU A 78 7.67 -1.11 2.78
C LEU A 78 7.24 -2.45 2.20
N MET A 79 6.94 -2.50 0.90
CA MET A 79 6.53 -3.75 0.25
C MET A 79 7.57 -4.83 0.52
N HIS A 80 8.86 -4.50 0.32
CA HIS A 80 9.97 -5.40 0.64
C HIS A 80 9.92 -5.90 2.10
N SER A 81 9.77 -5.00 3.07
CA SER A 81 9.68 -5.36 4.48
C SER A 81 8.51 -6.30 4.78
N LEU A 82 7.34 -6.07 4.17
CA LEU A 82 6.16 -6.92 4.39
C LEU A 82 6.28 -8.28 3.69
N VAL A 83 6.92 -8.36 2.53
CA VAL A 83 7.16 -9.64 1.84
C VAL A 83 8.15 -10.51 2.62
N GLU A 84 9.21 -9.93 3.19
CA GLU A 84 10.17 -10.67 4.02
C GLU A 84 9.52 -11.29 5.28
N HIS A 85 8.37 -10.75 5.71
CA HIS A 85 7.61 -11.25 6.87
C HIS A 85 6.35 -12.05 6.47
N ASP A 86 6.19 -12.40 5.19
CA ASP A 86 5.03 -13.15 4.67
C ASP A 86 3.68 -12.46 4.96
N LEU A 87 3.64 -11.13 4.90
CA LEU A 87 2.46 -10.33 5.25
C LEU A 87 1.62 -9.89 4.05
N ILE A 88 2.03 -10.20 2.82
CA ILE A 88 1.29 -9.86 1.59
C ILE A 88 0.51 -11.06 1.07
N ASP A 89 -0.82 -10.96 1.05
CA ASP A 89 -1.70 -12.05 0.60
C ASP A 89 -2.01 -11.99 -0.90
N GLU A 90 -2.10 -10.78 -1.48
CA GLU A 90 -2.49 -10.57 -2.88
C GLU A 90 -1.67 -9.46 -3.54
N TYR A 91 -1.20 -9.72 -4.77
CA TYR A 91 -0.54 -8.74 -5.61
C TYR A 91 -1.46 -8.31 -6.76
N ARG A 92 -1.85 -7.03 -6.77
CA ARG A 92 -2.57 -6.40 -7.90
C ARG A 92 -1.58 -5.62 -8.76
N ILE A 93 -1.09 -6.26 -9.83
CA ILE A 93 -0.06 -5.70 -10.71
C ILE A 93 -0.72 -5.04 -11.92
N LEU A 94 -0.49 -3.74 -12.10
CA LEU A 94 -0.87 -3.02 -13.31
C LEU A 94 0.33 -2.96 -14.25
N VAL A 95 0.21 -3.59 -15.43
CA VAL A 95 1.26 -3.60 -16.45
C VAL A 95 0.96 -2.51 -17.46
N HIS A 96 1.91 -1.59 -17.63
CA HIS A 96 1.82 -0.52 -18.63
C HIS A 96 2.70 -0.85 -19.84
N PRO A 97 2.24 -0.60 -21.08
CA PRO A 97 3.00 -0.88 -22.30
C PRO A 97 4.09 0.17 -22.54
N VAL A 98 5.03 0.29 -21.61
CA VAL A 98 6.13 1.26 -21.64
C VAL A 98 7.43 0.54 -21.33
N LEU A 99 8.46 0.80 -22.14
CA LEU A 99 9.80 0.33 -21.86
C LEU A 99 10.57 1.39 -21.06
N LEU A 100 10.85 1.10 -19.79
CA LEU A 100 11.69 1.93 -18.94
C LEU A 100 13.13 1.40 -18.97
N ALA A 101 14.05 2.15 -19.58
CA ALA A 101 15.46 1.77 -19.66
C ALA A 101 16.16 1.73 -18.29
N LYS A 102 15.74 2.60 -17.36
CA LYS A 102 16.21 2.67 -15.98
C LYS A 102 15.04 3.00 -15.06
N GLY A 103 15.04 2.43 -13.86
CA GLY A 103 14.02 2.66 -12.86
C GLY A 103 14.28 1.85 -11.60
N ARG A 104 13.41 2.03 -10.60
CA ARG A 104 13.38 1.13 -9.44
C ARG A 104 12.62 -0.13 -9.84
N SER A 105 13.27 -1.28 -9.73
CA SER A 105 12.60 -2.57 -9.95
C SER A 105 11.59 -2.81 -8.84
N PHE A 106 10.40 -3.30 -9.18
CA PHE A 106 9.44 -3.80 -8.19
C PHE A 106 9.94 -5.11 -7.56
N LEU A 107 10.60 -5.96 -8.34
CA LEU A 107 11.22 -7.20 -7.89
C LEU A 107 12.73 -6.96 -7.79
N SER A 108 13.21 -6.57 -6.62
CA SER A 108 14.66 -6.52 -6.39
C SER A 108 15.20 -7.93 -6.18
N SER A 109 16.45 -8.16 -6.61
CA SER A 109 17.13 -9.45 -6.46
C SER A 109 17.36 -9.88 -5.00
N LYS A 110 16.99 -9.05 -4.04
CA LYS A 110 17.07 -9.34 -2.60
C LYS A 110 15.86 -10.09 -2.06
N LEU A 111 14.73 -10.09 -2.77
CA LEU A 111 13.56 -10.86 -2.37
C LEU A 111 13.80 -12.35 -2.61
N SER A 112 13.55 -13.17 -1.59
CA SER A 112 13.44 -14.62 -1.77
C SER A 112 12.29 -14.93 -2.75
N SER A 113 12.44 -16.02 -3.49
CA SER A 113 11.37 -16.49 -4.38
C SER A 113 10.18 -16.96 -3.54
N HIS A 114 9.05 -16.30 -3.73
CA HIS A 114 7.76 -16.70 -3.15
C HIS A 114 6.85 -17.20 -4.27
N PRO A 115 6.40 -18.47 -4.23
CA PRO A 115 5.45 -18.95 -5.21
C PRO A 115 4.11 -18.22 -5.02
N VAL A 116 3.54 -17.72 -6.12
CA VAL A 116 2.23 -17.07 -6.13
C VAL A 116 1.34 -17.73 -7.16
N LEU A 117 0.04 -17.79 -6.87
CA LEU A 117 -0.97 -18.26 -7.81
C LEU A 117 -1.51 -17.07 -8.61
N LEU A 118 -1.53 -17.20 -9.94
CA LEU A 118 -2.26 -16.26 -10.78
C LEU A 118 -3.76 -16.51 -10.66
N THR A 119 -4.47 -15.61 -9.99
CA THR A 119 -5.92 -15.73 -9.77
C THR A 119 -6.74 -15.06 -10.88
N MET A 120 -6.21 -14.02 -11.51
CA MET A 120 -6.91 -13.25 -12.54
C MET A 120 -5.93 -12.52 -13.45
N ALA A 121 -6.22 -12.49 -14.75
CA ALA A 121 -5.57 -11.60 -15.72
C ALA A 121 -6.65 -10.93 -16.57
N LYS A 122 -6.56 -9.60 -16.72
CA LYS A 122 -7.47 -8.80 -17.54
C LYS A 122 -6.63 -7.89 -18.44
N TYR A 123 -7.03 -7.79 -19.70
CA TYR A 123 -6.45 -6.88 -20.68
C TYR A 123 -7.50 -5.80 -20.96
N THR A 124 -7.07 -4.54 -20.97
CA THR A 124 -7.91 -3.37 -21.27
C THR A 124 -7.35 -2.66 -22.49
#